data_AF-A0A350U313-F1
#
_entry.id   AF-A0A350U313-F1
#
_cell.length_a   1.000
_cell.length_b   1.000
_cell.length_c   1.000
_cell.angle_alpha   90.00
_cell.angle_beta   90.00
_cell.angle_gamma   90.00
#
_symmetry.space_group_name_H-M   'P 1'
#
loop_
_entity.id
_entity.type
_entity.pdbx_description
1 polymer ?
#
loop_
_entity_poly.entity_id
_entity_poly.type
_entity_poly.pdbx_seq_one_letter_code
_entity_poly.pdbx_strand_id
1 'polypeptide(L)'
;MGASGSCAQWRTHRRRGASAGHFDRVHDGRTVSGQGSLGAGAPSGVSWPKPRALSAGQGYSAAPGAGALSDSGRGRAWAGYNRNRAGHGVSALSDALYRQLVEAIPADLDYDYLLTGGSRAAVVCGNYVGTGLLGSGEGRPAQGTEPEPAGSLRDLARLALSWNLREAGIGMAALCAYWNNPERHDGLRRGLASQVEPGDSFLALRPEFAGRKVGVIGHFPILAERVAPYCELSVFERQPQAGDYPDSAAEFLLPQMDVVFITGATFPNKTLPRLLELCPRAMTILVGASVPLSPLLFDHGVTALSGLILPRTTEQEWARVISQGCRHALSRAGRKVMLRGDALA
;
A
#
# COMPACT_ATOMS: atom_id res chain seq x y z
N MET A 1 -23.88 -5.83 -36.66
CA MET A 1 -24.42 -4.72 -35.83
C MET A 1 -23.44 -4.48 -34.70
N GLY A 2 -22.99 -3.23 -34.55
CA GLY A 2 -21.71 -2.87 -33.95
C GLY A 2 -21.58 -3.12 -32.45
N ALA A 3 -20.38 -3.56 -32.06
CA ALA A 3 -19.88 -3.47 -30.70
C ALA A 3 -19.63 -1.99 -30.37
N SER A 4 -20.48 -1.39 -29.56
CA SER A 4 -20.22 -0.09 -28.93
C SER A 4 -19.18 -0.30 -27.83
N GLY A 5 -17.95 0.18 -28.09
CA GLY A 5 -16.93 0.31 -27.06
C GLY A 5 -17.41 1.29 -25.99
N SER A 6 -17.78 0.76 -24.82
CA SER A 6 -17.97 1.57 -23.62
C SER A 6 -16.62 2.18 -23.21
N CYS A 7 -16.38 3.41 -23.63
CA CYS A 7 -15.30 4.24 -23.11
C CYS A 7 -15.47 4.32 -21.58
N ALA A 8 -14.50 3.84 -20.81
CA ALA A 8 -14.55 3.83 -19.35
C ALA A 8 -14.81 5.26 -18.84
N GLN A 9 -16.01 5.50 -18.30
CA GLN A 9 -16.42 6.81 -17.81
C GLN A 9 -15.58 7.20 -16.60
N TRP A 10 -14.86 8.31 -16.68
CA TRP A 10 -14.23 8.97 -15.53
C TRP A 10 -14.96 10.28 -15.23
N ARG A 11 -14.93 10.71 -13.97
CA ARG A 11 -15.48 12.02 -13.55
C ARG A 11 -14.38 12.83 -12.90
N THR A 12 -14.24 14.08 -13.34
CA THR A 12 -13.38 15.08 -12.70
C THR A 12 -14.24 16.00 -11.85
N HIS A 13 -13.84 16.14 -10.59
CA HIS A 13 -14.47 17.04 -9.64
C HIS A 13 -13.47 18.15 -9.28
N ARG A 14 -13.81 19.41 -9.59
CA ARG A 14 -13.06 20.62 -9.23
C ARG A 14 -13.84 21.50 -8.28
N ARG A 15 -13.15 22.13 -7.32
CA ARG A 15 -13.75 23.20 -6.51
C ARG A 15 -14.16 24.35 -7.43
N ARG A 16 -15.39 24.88 -7.29
CA ARG A 16 -15.83 26.05 -8.07
C ARG A 16 -14.85 27.21 -7.79
N GLY A 17 -14.22 27.74 -8.85
CA GLY A 17 -13.30 28.88 -8.77
C GLY A 17 -11.81 28.57 -9.03
N ALA A 18 -11.41 27.30 -9.12
CA ALA A 18 -10.03 26.96 -9.52
C ALA A 18 -9.88 27.08 -11.06
N SER A 19 -9.33 28.20 -11.55
CA SER A 19 -8.97 28.36 -12.96
C SER A 19 -7.97 27.29 -13.37
N ALA A 20 -8.16 26.67 -14.54
CA ALA A 20 -7.13 25.86 -15.18
C ALA A 20 -5.93 26.76 -15.47
N GLY A 21 -4.91 26.71 -14.62
CA GLY A 21 -3.65 27.43 -14.85
C GLY A 21 -3.08 26.99 -16.19
N HIS A 22 -3.05 27.93 -17.14
CA HIS A 22 -2.30 27.82 -18.38
C HIS A 22 -0.82 27.82 -17.98
N PHE A 23 -0.05 26.80 -18.36
CA PHE A 23 1.39 26.79 -18.10
C PHE A 23 2.18 26.25 -19.28
N ASP A 24 3.15 27.06 -19.66
CA ASP A 24 4.16 26.84 -20.68
C ASP A 24 5.06 25.65 -20.35
N ARG A 25 5.44 24.92 -21.40
CA ARG A 25 6.53 23.94 -21.35
C ARG A 25 7.84 24.67 -21.04
N VAL A 26 8.44 24.36 -19.90
CA VAL A 26 9.88 24.61 -19.71
C VAL A 26 10.63 23.48 -20.39
N HIS A 27 11.09 23.75 -21.62
CA HIS A 27 12.20 23.01 -22.21
C HIS A 27 13.49 23.60 -21.66
N ASP A 28 14.23 22.84 -20.86
CA ASP A 28 15.63 23.15 -20.61
C ASP A 28 16.49 21.99 -21.12
N GLY A 29 17.04 22.20 -22.31
CA GLY A 29 17.98 21.29 -22.95
C GLY A 29 19.37 21.53 -22.41
N ARG A 30 19.93 20.54 -21.71
CA ARG A 30 21.38 20.38 -21.56
C ARG A 30 21.75 18.90 -21.57
N THR A 31 22.38 18.50 -22.67
CA THR A 31 23.21 17.30 -22.75
C THR A 31 24.54 17.59 -22.06
N VAL A 32 24.92 16.75 -21.09
CA VAL A 32 26.31 16.66 -20.61
C VAL A 32 26.73 15.20 -20.70
N SER A 33 27.64 14.93 -21.63
CA SER A 33 28.39 13.70 -21.77
C SER A 33 29.46 13.62 -20.67
N GLY A 34 29.46 12.53 -19.91
CA GLY A 34 30.50 12.24 -18.92
C GLY A 34 30.65 10.73 -18.74
N GLN A 35 31.64 10.16 -19.42
CA GLN A 35 32.14 8.82 -19.13
C GLN A 35 32.86 8.85 -17.78
N GLY A 36 32.41 8.04 -16.84
CA GLY A 36 33.08 7.81 -15.55
C GLY A 36 32.93 6.34 -15.17
N SER A 37 33.98 5.58 -15.38
CA SER A 37 34.12 4.19 -14.92
C SER A 37 34.37 4.17 -13.40
N LEU A 38 33.51 3.48 -12.65
CA LEU A 38 33.79 3.09 -11.26
C LEU A 38 33.43 1.62 -11.08
N GLY A 39 34.44 0.83 -10.70
CA GLY A 39 34.40 -0.62 -10.61
C GLY A 39 33.48 -1.13 -9.50
N ALA A 40 32.68 -2.12 -9.85
CA ALA A 40 31.90 -2.91 -8.91
C ALA A 40 32.77 -4.07 -8.39
N GLY A 41 33.30 -3.94 -7.17
CA GLY A 41 33.74 -5.07 -6.36
C GLY A 41 32.55 -5.61 -5.58
N ALA A 42 31.92 -6.68 -6.06
CA ALA A 42 30.94 -7.43 -5.28
C ALA A 42 31.67 -8.48 -4.41
N PRO A 43 31.39 -8.59 -3.10
CA PRO A 43 31.84 -9.75 -2.34
C PRO A 43 30.98 -10.96 -2.71
N SER A 44 31.59 -11.91 -3.39
CA SER A 44 31.08 -13.25 -3.64
C SER A 44 31.11 -14.07 -2.35
N GLY A 45 30.03 -14.77 -2.02
CA GLY A 45 30.09 -15.76 -0.94
C GLY A 45 28.79 -16.13 -0.22
N VAL A 46 27.64 -16.24 -0.89
CA VAL A 46 26.53 -17.05 -0.34
C VAL A 46 25.86 -17.84 -1.47
N SER A 47 26.11 -19.15 -1.51
CA SER A 47 25.39 -20.08 -2.37
C SER A 47 24.05 -20.42 -1.71
N TRP A 48 22.94 -20.05 -2.34
CA TRP A 48 21.59 -20.30 -1.84
C TRP A 48 21.00 -21.57 -2.46
N PRO A 49 20.13 -22.30 -1.72
CA PRO A 49 19.44 -23.46 -2.28
C PRO A 49 18.57 -23.06 -3.48
N LYS A 50 18.55 -23.93 -4.49
CA LYS A 50 17.78 -23.70 -5.72
C LYS A 50 16.26 -23.68 -5.41
N PRO A 51 15.47 -22.83 -6.10
CA PRO A 51 14.02 -22.76 -5.90
C PRO A 51 13.37 -24.12 -6.18
N ARG A 52 12.37 -24.48 -5.38
CA ARG A 52 11.51 -25.63 -5.64
C ARG A 52 10.56 -25.27 -6.79
N ALA A 53 10.59 -26.03 -7.89
CA ALA A 53 9.62 -25.87 -8.96
C ALA A 53 8.23 -26.31 -8.45
N LEU A 54 7.27 -25.39 -8.46
CA LEU A 54 5.85 -25.71 -8.28
C LEU A 54 5.25 -25.97 -9.68
N SER A 55 4.53 -27.08 -9.85
CA SER A 55 3.77 -27.34 -11.08
C SER A 55 2.48 -26.51 -11.08
N ALA A 56 2.07 -26.05 -12.26
CA ALA A 56 0.81 -25.33 -12.44
C ALA A 56 -0.36 -26.20 -11.97
N GLY A 57 -1.07 -25.76 -10.92
CA GLY A 57 -2.29 -26.40 -10.43
C GLY A 57 -2.22 -27.04 -9.03
N GLN A 58 -1.07 -27.04 -8.36
CA GLN A 58 -1.02 -27.41 -6.94
C GLN A 58 -1.15 -26.15 -6.07
N GLY A 59 -2.16 -26.11 -5.19
CA GLY A 59 -2.26 -25.09 -4.14
C GLY A 59 -1.01 -25.10 -3.24
N TYR A 60 -0.82 -24.05 -2.44
CA TYR A 60 0.30 -23.95 -1.51
C TYR A 60 0.21 -25.09 -0.48
N SER A 61 0.87 -26.22 -0.76
CA SER A 61 0.89 -27.37 0.13
C SER A 61 1.86 -27.12 1.28
N ALA A 62 1.39 -27.32 2.52
CA ALA A 62 2.25 -27.39 3.69
C ALA A 62 3.28 -28.52 3.50
N ALA A 63 4.57 -28.19 3.60
CA ALA A 63 5.61 -29.21 3.56
C ALA A 63 5.58 -30.04 4.86
N PRO A 64 5.59 -31.38 4.80
CA PRO A 64 5.91 -32.19 5.97
C PRO A 64 7.42 -32.12 6.23
N GLY A 65 7.80 -31.69 7.43
CA GLY A 65 9.16 -31.85 7.98
C GLY A 65 10.19 -30.81 7.55
N ALA A 66 10.13 -29.61 8.14
CA ALA A 66 11.31 -28.77 8.30
C ALA A 66 11.89 -29.02 9.69
N GLY A 67 13.05 -29.69 9.76
CA GLY A 67 13.75 -29.94 11.01
C GLY A 67 14.03 -28.62 11.75
N ALA A 68 13.76 -28.63 13.05
CA ALA A 68 13.99 -27.51 13.95
C ALA A 68 15.46 -27.08 13.91
N LEU A 69 15.76 -26.00 13.19
CA LEU A 69 16.97 -25.21 13.46
C LEU A 69 16.83 -24.62 14.86
N SER A 70 17.89 -24.56 15.65
CA SER A 70 17.87 -24.22 17.08
C SER A 70 17.43 -22.78 17.38
N ASP A 71 16.81 -22.60 18.56
CA ASP A 71 15.99 -21.46 18.96
C ASP A 71 16.75 -20.23 19.49
N SER A 72 18.08 -20.28 19.53
CA SER A 72 18.88 -19.33 20.30
C SER A 72 19.19 -18.00 19.59
N GLY A 73 18.83 -17.84 18.31
CA GLY A 73 19.15 -16.65 17.51
C GLY A 73 17.96 -15.85 16.95
N ARG A 74 16.73 -16.39 17.01
CA ARG A 74 15.59 -15.88 16.22
C ARG A 74 14.87 -14.67 16.83
N GLY A 75 14.94 -14.47 18.15
CA GLY A 75 14.12 -13.47 18.87
C GLY A 75 14.76 -12.13 19.18
N ARG A 76 16.09 -11.98 19.10
CA ARG A 76 16.77 -10.79 19.68
C ARG A 76 16.78 -9.53 18.83
N ALA A 77 16.66 -9.63 17.50
CA ALA A 77 16.69 -8.45 16.63
C ALA A 77 15.36 -7.65 16.61
N TRP A 78 14.23 -8.26 17.02
CA TRP A 78 12.89 -7.68 16.77
C TRP A 78 12.00 -7.59 18.01
N ALA A 79 12.39 -8.18 19.14
CA ALA A 79 11.65 -8.08 20.41
C ALA A 79 11.49 -6.63 20.91
N GLY A 80 12.27 -5.67 20.38
CA GLY A 80 12.18 -4.26 20.75
C GLY A 80 10.94 -3.52 20.24
N TYR A 81 10.27 -4.00 19.19
CA TYR A 81 9.19 -3.29 18.48
C TYR A 81 7.82 -3.37 19.16
N ASN A 82 7.62 -4.29 20.10
CA ASN A 82 6.29 -4.65 20.63
C ASN A 82 6.06 -4.24 22.09
N ARG A 83 6.73 -3.20 22.59
CA ARG A 83 6.64 -2.82 24.02
C ARG A 83 5.36 -2.08 24.44
N ASN A 84 4.55 -1.56 23.51
CA ASN A 84 3.34 -0.76 23.84
C ASN A 84 2.02 -1.44 23.43
N ARG A 85 1.81 -2.72 23.78
CA ARG A 85 0.55 -3.44 23.49
C ARG A 85 -0.32 -3.77 24.72
N ALA A 86 0.04 -3.33 25.91
CA ALA A 86 -0.77 -3.57 27.10
C ALA A 86 -1.86 -2.49 27.26
N GLY A 87 -3.12 -2.83 26.93
CA GLY A 87 -4.27 -2.23 27.64
C GLY A 87 -5.33 -1.44 26.87
N HIS A 88 -5.54 -1.63 25.56
CA HIS A 88 -6.67 -0.99 24.87
C HIS A 88 -7.69 -2.02 24.40
N GLY A 89 -8.87 -2.01 25.03
CA GLY A 89 -10.01 -2.83 24.63
C GLY A 89 -10.53 -2.47 23.24
N VAL A 90 -11.28 -3.41 22.66
CA VAL A 90 -11.80 -3.43 21.26
C VAL A 90 -12.51 -2.13 20.81
N SER A 91 -12.93 -1.24 21.72
CA SER A 91 -13.60 0.01 21.37
C SER A 91 -12.69 1.23 21.18
N ALA A 92 -11.43 1.20 21.63
CA ALA A 92 -10.53 2.36 21.57
C ALA A 92 -9.66 2.41 20.29
N LEU A 93 -9.64 1.32 19.50
CA LEU A 93 -8.78 1.17 18.33
C LEU A 93 -9.51 1.19 16.97
N SER A 94 -10.85 1.10 16.92
CA SER A 94 -11.52 0.74 15.65
C SER A 94 -11.52 1.86 14.60
N ASP A 95 -11.61 3.13 15.00
CA ASP A 95 -11.50 4.28 14.09
C ASP A 95 -10.36 5.27 14.45
N ALA A 96 -9.75 5.13 15.62
CA ALA A 96 -8.70 6.03 16.11
C ALA A 96 -7.51 6.14 15.13
N LEU A 97 -7.10 5.01 14.54
CA LEU A 97 -6.08 4.97 13.49
C LEU A 97 -6.42 5.90 12.33
N TYR A 98 -7.67 5.83 11.83
CA TYR A 98 -8.12 6.65 10.71
C TYR A 98 -8.22 8.12 11.12
N ARG A 99 -8.77 8.42 12.31
CA ARG A 99 -8.88 9.78 12.82
C ARG A 99 -7.53 10.46 12.98
N GLN A 100 -6.53 9.77 13.53
CA GLN A 100 -5.17 10.30 13.67
C GLN A 100 -4.55 10.65 12.32
N LEU A 101 -4.71 9.78 11.32
CA LEU A 101 -4.23 10.04 9.95
C LEU A 101 -4.90 11.26 9.32
N VAL A 102 -6.21 11.45 9.57
CA VAL A 102 -7.01 12.57 9.04
C VAL A 102 -6.67 13.89 9.74
N GLU A 103 -6.66 13.91 11.07
CA GLU A 103 -6.48 15.14 11.86
C GLU A 103 -5.07 15.74 11.72
N ALA A 104 -4.09 14.94 11.31
CA ALA A 104 -2.74 15.39 11.00
C ALA A 104 -2.62 16.17 9.67
N ILE A 105 -3.62 16.12 8.78
CA ILE A 105 -3.67 16.95 7.55
C ILE A 105 -4.06 18.36 7.96
N PRO A 106 -3.43 19.48 7.54
CA PRO A 106 -3.89 20.83 7.89
C PRO A 106 -5.36 21.09 7.50
N ALA A 107 -6.12 21.80 8.35
CA ALA A 107 -7.57 21.97 8.20
C ALA A 107 -7.96 22.82 6.99
N ASP A 108 -7.05 23.66 6.52
CA ASP A 108 -7.19 24.60 5.42
C ASP A 108 -6.42 24.16 4.16
N LEU A 109 -5.81 22.97 4.17
CA LEU A 109 -5.07 22.49 3.00
C LEU A 109 -6.03 22.16 1.86
N ASP A 110 -5.96 22.92 0.77
CA ASP A 110 -6.71 22.66 -0.45
C ASP A 110 -6.13 21.49 -1.26
N TYR A 111 -6.97 20.94 -2.15
CA TYR A 111 -6.58 20.00 -3.19
C TYR A 111 -7.06 20.51 -4.56
N ASP A 112 -6.39 20.09 -5.64
CA ASP A 112 -6.65 20.61 -6.97
C ASP A 112 -7.90 20.01 -7.60
N TYR A 113 -7.98 18.68 -7.62
CA TYR A 113 -9.11 17.94 -8.18
C TYR A 113 -9.12 16.47 -7.73
N LEU A 114 -10.30 15.87 -7.82
CA LEU A 114 -10.56 14.45 -7.62
C LEU A 114 -10.94 13.81 -8.96
N LEU A 115 -10.35 12.65 -9.26
CA LEU A 115 -10.73 11.77 -10.36
C LEU A 115 -11.26 10.46 -9.81
N THR A 116 -12.41 10.00 -10.31
CA THR A 116 -12.97 8.69 -9.99
C THR A 116 -13.10 7.84 -11.25
N GLY A 117 -12.66 6.59 -11.16
CA GLY A 117 -12.86 5.54 -12.17
C GLY A 117 -13.65 4.37 -11.59
N GLY A 118 -13.69 3.25 -12.33
CA GLY A 118 -14.49 2.08 -11.92
C GLY A 118 -14.09 1.47 -10.58
N SER A 119 -12.78 1.33 -10.33
CA SER A 119 -12.21 0.66 -9.16
C SER A 119 -11.25 1.52 -8.34
N ARG A 120 -11.09 2.80 -8.70
CA ARG A 120 -10.03 3.65 -8.15
C ARG A 120 -10.37 5.13 -8.16
N ALA A 121 -9.89 5.83 -7.14
CA ALA A 121 -9.85 7.28 -7.11
C ALA A 121 -8.40 7.80 -7.15
N ALA A 122 -8.23 9.01 -7.65
CA ALA A 122 -7.03 9.81 -7.52
C ALA A 122 -7.37 11.20 -7.01
N VAL A 123 -6.62 11.67 -6.01
CA VAL A 123 -6.71 13.04 -5.50
C VAL A 123 -5.39 13.73 -5.78
N VAL A 124 -5.45 14.84 -6.49
CA VAL A 124 -4.27 15.65 -6.82
C VAL A 124 -4.19 16.81 -5.84
N CYS A 125 -3.03 16.96 -5.18
CA CYS A 125 -2.76 18.02 -4.22
C CYS A 125 -1.33 18.54 -4.41
N GLY A 126 -1.22 19.70 -5.06
CA GLY A 126 0.07 20.28 -5.43
C GLY A 126 0.83 19.36 -6.41
N ASN A 127 2.09 19.07 -6.11
CA ASN A 127 2.97 18.30 -6.99
C ASN A 127 2.78 16.78 -6.92
N TYR A 128 1.83 16.27 -6.12
CA TYR A 128 1.69 14.83 -5.88
C TYR A 128 0.24 14.38 -5.92
N VAL A 129 0.09 13.06 -6.11
CA VAL A 129 -1.20 12.39 -6.28
C VAL A 129 -1.31 11.26 -5.27
N GLY A 130 -2.46 11.18 -4.62
CA GLY A 130 -2.84 10.03 -3.82
C GLY A 130 -3.84 9.16 -4.56
N THR A 131 -3.82 7.86 -4.28
CA THR A 131 -4.77 6.92 -4.87
C THR A 131 -5.41 6.03 -3.82
N GLY A 132 -6.66 5.65 -4.05
CA GLY A 132 -7.42 4.76 -3.18
C GLY A 132 -8.26 3.79 -3.98
N LEU A 133 -8.39 2.56 -3.47
CA LEU A 133 -9.21 1.53 -4.10
C LEU A 133 -10.68 1.80 -3.77
N LEU A 134 -11.54 1.83 -4.77
CA LEU A 134 -12.99 1.95 -4.59
C LEU A 134 -13.58 0.55 -4.41
N GLY A 135 -14.41 0.38 -3.38
CA GLY A 135 -15.15 -0.86 -3.20
C GLY A 135 -16.14 -1.12 -4.35
N SER A 136 -16.30 -2.39 -4.71
CA SER A 136 -17.32 -2.88 -5.64
C SER A 136 -18.63 -3.18 -4.90
N GLY A 137 -19.76 -2.99 -5.57
CA GLY A 137 -21.10 -3.30 -5.05
C GLY A 137 -21.86 -2.08 -4.51
N GLU A 138 -23.16 -2.27 -4.26
CA GLU A 138 -24.05 -1.17 -3.82
C GLU A 138 -23.85 -0.78 -2.35
N GLY A 139 -23.41 -1.72 -1.49
CA GLY A 139 -22.98 -1.45 -0.11
C GLY A 139 -23.97 -0.61 0.71
N ARG A 140 -23.47 0.13 1.72
CA ARG A 140 -24.27 1.20 2.34
C ARG A 140 -24.39 2.37 1.36
N PRO A 141 -25.56 3.03 1.25
CA PRO A 141 -25.72 4.23 0.45
C PRO A 141 -24.68 5.31 0.83
N ALA A 142 -24.31 6.12 -0.15
CA ALA A 142 -23.48 7.30 0.08
C ALA A 142 -24.19 8.24 1.07
N GLN A 143 -23.44 8.93 1.93
CA GLN A 143 -24.00 9.87 2.91
C GLN A 143 -24.49 11.18 2.26
N GLY A 144 -24.30 11.32 0.95
CA GLY A 144 -24.85 12.38 0.10
C GLY A 144 -24.78 12.01 -1.37
N THR A 145 -25.09 12.94 -2.27
CA THR A 145 -24.61 12.86 -3.66
C THR A 145 -23.08 12.80 -3.61
N GLU A 146 -22.42 11.97 -4.43
CA GLU A 146 -20.95 11.81 -4.46
C GLU A 146 -20.25 13.14 -4.13
N PRO A 147 -19.25 13.16 -3.23
CA PRO A 147 -18.76 14.39 -2.62
C PRO A 147 -18.54 15.43 -3.70
N GLU A 148 -19.40 16.45 -3.74
CA GLU A 148 -19.02 17.65 -4.45
C GLU A 148 -17.67 18.06 -3.84
N PRO A 149 -16.70 18.48 -4.66
CA PRO A 149 -15.34 18.79 -4.23
C PRO A 149 -15.27 20.09 -3.42
N ALA A 150 -16.18 20.24 -2.47
CA ALA A 150 -16.30 21.31 -1.52
C ALA A 150 -15.60 20.87 -0.23
N GLY A 151 -14.79 21.77 0.30
CA GLY A 151 -14.01 21.55 1.51
C GLY A 151 -12.52 21.37 1.23
N SER A 152 -11.78 21.20 2.33
CA SER A 152 -10.34 20.96 2.34
C SER A 152 -9.99 19.52 1.97
N LEU A 153 -8.71 19.24 1.75
CA LEU A 153 -8.18 17.88 1.65
C LEU A 153 -8.48 17.07 2.92
N ARG A 154 -8.48 17.72 4.11
CA ARG A 154 -8.87 17.07 5.37
C ARG A 154 -10.33 16.62 5.32
N ASP A 155 -11.23 17.45 4.83
CA ASP A 155 -12.66 17.10 4.69
C ASP A 155 -12.83 15.92 3.74
N LEU A 156 -12.11 15.90 2.61
CA LEU A 156 -12.12 14.77 1.69
C LEU A 156 -11.55 13.50 2.34
N ALA A 157 -10.48 13.62 3.14
CA ALA A 157 -9.87 12.52 3.87
C ALA A 157 -10.80 11.93 4.95
N ARG A 158 -11.71 12.71 5.54
CA ARG A 158 -12.71 12.19 6.49
C ARG A 158 -13.62 11.12 5.89
N LEU A 159 -13.79 11.08 4.57
CA LEU A 159 -14.52 9.99 3.91
C LEU A 159 -13.87 8.62 4.15
N ALA A 160 -12.59 8.57 4.54
CA ALA A 160 -11.91 7.35 4.97
C ALA A 160 -12.55 6.72 6.23
N LEU A 161 -13.47 7.40 6.92
CA LEU A 161 -14.26 6.85 8.02
C LEU A 161 -15.61 6.28 7.55
N SER A 162 -16.01 6.53 6.31
CA SER A 162 -17.30 6.07 5.78
C SER A 162 -17.37 4.55 5.67
N TRP A 163 -18.59 4.02 5.86
CA TRP A 163 -18.96 2.64 5.59
C TRP A 163 -19.44 2.43 4.14
N ASN A 164 -19.62 3.50 3.36
CA ASN A 164 -19.66 3.40 1.92
C ASN A 164 -18.23 3.21 1.40
N LEU A 165 -17.94 2.05 0.80
CA LEU A 165 -16.57 1.69 0.43
C LEU A 165 -16.02 2.49 -0.76
N ARG A 166 -16.88 3.14 -1.55
CA ARG A 166 -16.44 4.10 -2.58
C ARG A 166 -15.98 5.40 -1.92
N GLU A 167 -16.77 5.96 -1.01
CA GLU A 167 -16.37 7.13 -0.20
C GLU A 167 -15.09 6.84 0.59
N ALA A 168 -15.00 5.69 1.25
CA ALA A 168 -13.79 5.28 1.96
C ALA A 168 -12.57 5.22 1.06
N GLY A 169 -12.73 4.72 -0.17
CA GLY A 169 -11.67 4.71 -1.17
C GLY A 169 -11.24 6.11 -1.61
N ILE A 170 -12.19 7.05 -1.76
CA ILE A 170 -11.88 8.47 -2.03
C ILE A 170 -11.10 9.09 -0.87
N GLY A 171 -11.54 8.86 0.37
CA GLY A 171 -10.83 9.36 1.55
C GLY A 171 -9.41 8.81 1.66
N MET A 172 -9.20 7.53 1.30
CA MET A 172 -7.85 6.96 1.23
C MET A 172 -6.99 7.60 0.14
N ALA A 173 -7.58 7.99 -1.00
CA ALA A 173 -6.86 8.75 -2.01
C ALA A 173 -6.42 10.12 -1.47
N ALA A 174 -7.26 10.82 -0.71
CA ALA A 174 -6.88 12.08 -0.06
C ALA A 174 -5.78 11.90 0.99
N LEU A 175 -5.88 10.86 1.85
CA LEU A 175 -4.84 10.51 2.81
C LEU A 175 -3.49 10.24 2.12
N CYS A 176 -3.48 9.45 1.04
CA CYS A 176 -2.25 9.19 0.29
C CYS A 176 -1.70 10.44 -0.40
N ALA A 177 -2.56 11.37 -0.84
CA ALA A 177 -2.11 12.61 -1.49
C ALA A 177 -1.31 13.49 -0.52
N TYR A 178 -1.71 13.47 0.76
CA TYR A 178 -0.97 14.14 1.83
C TYR A 178 0.28 13.34 2.25
N TRP A 179 0.09 12.10 2.69
CA TRP A 179 1.14 11.31 3.35
C TRP A 179 2.22 10.80 2.39
N ASN A 180 1.91 10.64 1.11
CA ASN A 180 2.87 10.17 0.11
C ASN A 180 3.54 11.33 -0.64
N ASN A 181 3.36 12.57 -0.16
CA ASN A 181 4.04 13.75 -0.67
C ASN A 181 5.42 13.89 0.02
N PRO A 182 6.54 13.69 -0.71
CA PRO A 182 7.89 13.87 -0.18
C PRO A 182 8.16 15.24 0.39
N GLU A 183 7.50 16.31 -0.06
CA GLU A 183 7.72 17.67 0.43
C GLU A 183 7.17 17.87 1.85
N ARG A 184 6.22 17.03 2.28
CA ARG A 184 5.45 17.17 3.53
C ARG A 184 5.85 16.19 4.63
N HIS A 185 6.72 15.24 4.32
CA HIS A 185 7.09 14.18 5.24
C HIS A 185 8.60 14.15 5.44
N ASP A 186 9.06 14.53 6.65
CA ASP A 186 10.49 14.64 6.97
C ASP A 186 11.25 13.35 6.73
N GLY A 187 10.68 12.17 7.00
CA GLY A 187 11.36 10.91 6.70
C GLY A 187 11.54 10.65 5.20
N LEU A 188 10.65 11.18 4.36
CA LEU A 188 10.76 11.10 2.89
C LEU A 188 11.73 12.17 2.39
N ARG A 189 11.68 13.39 2.95
CA ARG A 189 12.65 14.48 2.68
C ARG A 189 14.08 14.08 3.01
N ARG A 190 14.26 13.41 4.16
CA ARG A 190 15.57 12.94 4.67
C ARG A 190 16.07 11.68 3.97
N GLY A 191 15.33 11.16 2.98
CA GLY A 191 15.74 9.99 2.21
C GLY A 191 15.73 8.67 3.00
N LEU A 192 14.99 8.62 4.12
CA LEU A 192 14.89 7.42 4.96
C LEU A 192 14.03 6.32 4.33
N ALA A 193 13.32 6.65 3.25
CA ALA A 193 12.66 5.65 2.43
C ALA A 193 13.61 5.11 1.36
N SER A 194 13.81 3.79 1.38
CA SER A 194 14.56 3.12 0.33
C SER A 194 13.71 3.03 -0.95
N GLN A 195 14.36 3.30 -2.09
CA GLN A 195 13.75 2.98 -3.37
C GLN A 195 13.69 1.46 -3.49
N VAL A 196 12.52 0.96 -3.86
CA VAL A 196 12.31 -0.45 -4.10
C VAL A 196 12.10 -0.62 -5.60
N GLU A 197 12.83 -1.56 -6.20
CA GLU A 197 12.65 -1.85 -7.62
C GLU A 197 11.18 -2.14 -7.95
N PRO A 198 10.71 -1.75 -9.16
CA PRO A 198 9.33 -2.01 -9.57
C PRO A 198 8.97 -3.50 -9.45
N GLY A 199 8.08 -3.83 -8.52
CA GLY A 199 7.65 -5.20 -8.22
C GLY A 199 8.24 -5.82 -6.95
N ASP A 200 9.11 -5.11 -6.22
CA ASP A 200 10.08 -5.77 -5.33
C ASP A 200 9.88 -5.63 -3.80
N SER A 201 8.73 -5.14 -3.34
CA SER A 201 8.52 -5.01 -1.86
C SER A 201 8.66 -6.33 -1.13
N PHE A 202 8.32 -7.43 -1.82
CA PHE A 202 8.51 -8.76 -1.28
C PHE A 202 10.01 -9.13 -1.34
N LEU A 203 10.72 -9.13 -2.48
CA LEU A 203 12.12 -9.62 -2.42
C LEU A 203 13.07 -8.69 -1.66
N ALA A 204 12.78 -7.38 -1.59
CA ALA A 204 13.49 -6.45 -0.72
C ALA A 204 13.45 -6.89 0.75
N LEU A 205 12.43 -7.66 1.14
CA LEU A 205 12.25 -8.23 2.47
C LEU A 205 12.50 -9.75 2.54
N ARG A 206 13.08 -10.34 1.49
CA ARG A 206 13.35 -11.79 1.44
C ARG A 206 14.21 -12.29 2.60
N PRO A 207 15.31 -11.61 3.00
CA PRO A 207 16.09 -12.04 4.16
C PRO A 207 15.26 -12.16 5.43
N GLU A 208 14.22 -11.33 5.59
CA GLU A 208 13.35 -11.35 6.76
C GLU A 208 12.27 -12.43 6.74
N PHE A 209 11.90 -13.00 5.60
CA PHE A 209 10.84 -14.03 5.53
C PHE A 209 11.29 -15.43 5.11
N ALA A 210 12.53 -15.58 4.62
CA ALA A 210 13.03 -16.87 4.18
C ALA A 210 12.99 -17.92 5.33
N GLY A 211 12.38 -19.07 5.05
CA GLY A 211 12.21 -20.18 6.01
C GLY A 211 11.16 -19.93 7.10
N ARG A 212 10.33 -18.91 6.99
CA ARG A 212 9.34 -18.51 8.01
C ARG A 212 7.90 -18.79 7.58
N LYS A 213 6.96 -18.65 8.53
CA LYS A 213 5.52 -18.62 8.26
C LYS A 213 5.10 -17.22 7.81
N VAL A 214 4.60 -17.13 6.58
CA VAL A 214 4.27 -15.87 5.92
C VAL A 214 2.78 -15.82 5.61
N GLY A 215 2.09 -14.85 6.22
CA GLY A 215 0.71 -14.51 5.88
C GLY A 215 0.66 -13.38 4.86
N VAL A 216 -0.23 -13.46 3.88
CA VAL A 216 -0.49 -12.37 2.94
C VAL A 216 -1.99 -12.09 2.87
N ILE A 217 -2.39 -10.87 3.28
CA ILE A 217 -3.77 -10.38 3.11
C ILE A 217 -3.89 -9.74 1.74
N GLY A 218 -4.73 -10.34 0.90
CA GLY A 218 -4.96 -9.97 -0.48
C GLY A 218 -4.08 -10.72 -1.46
N HIS A 219 -4.64 -11.12 -2.60
CA HIS A 219 -3.91 -11.86 -3.62
C HIS A 219 -3.03 -10.91 -4.47
N PHE A 220 -1.75 -11.26 -4.59
CA PHE A 220 -0.80 -10.61 -5.50
C PHE A 220 -0.28 -11.63 -6.52
N PRO A 221 -0.30 -11.33 -7.83
CA PRO A 221 0.15 -12.28 -8.86
C PRO A 221 1.58 -12.80 -8.66
N ILE A 222 2.44 -11.98 -8.04
CA ILE A 222 3.86 -12.28 -7.85
C ILE A 222 4.15 -13.27 -6.71
N LEU A 223 3.16 -13.65 -5.88
CA LEU A 223 3.41 -14.46 -4.69
C LEU A 223 3.95 -15.86 -5.01
N ALA A 224 3.36 -16.53 -6.01
CA ALA A 224 3.75 -17.88 -6.40
C ALA A 224 5.21 -17.98 -6.87
N GLU A 225 5.70 -16.96 -7.57
CA GLU A 225 7.06 -16.93 -8.12
C GLU A 225 8.09 -16.35 -7.15
N ARG A 226 7.69 -15.36 -6.34
CA ARG A 226 8.64 -14.51 -5.58
C ARG A 226 8.65 -14.75 -4.08
N VAL A 227 7.58 -15.33 -3.54
CA VAL A 227 7.41 -15.51 -2.09
C VAL A 227 7.34 -16.98 -1.74
N ALA A 228 6.40 -17.71 -2.34
CA ALA A 228 6.15 -19.14 -2.05
C ALA A 228 7.41 -20.04 -2.09
N PRO A 229 8.39 -19.85 -2.98
CA PRO A 229 9.57 -20.73 -3.02
C PRO A 229 10.49 -20.61 -1.81
N TYR A 230 10.33 -19.58 -0.98
CA TYR A 230 11.25 -19.24 0.10
C TYR A 230 10.64 -19.36 1.49
N CYS A 231 9.34 -19.63 1.64
CA CYS A 231 8.65 -19.63 2.94
C CYS A 231 7.42 -20.55 2.98
N GLU A 232 6.86 -20.75 4.17
CA GLU A 232 5.53 -21.37 4.35
C GLU A 232 4.46 -20.28 4.14
N LEU A 233 3.87 -20.23 2.94
CA LEU A 233 2.97 -19.15 2.53
C LEU A 233 1.49 -19.49 2.77
N SER A 234 0.78 -18.58 3.44
CA SER A 234 -0.69 -18.57 3.55
C SER A 234 -1.25 -17.27 2.98
N VAL A 235 -2.09 -17.35 1.95
CA VAL A 235 -2.76 -16.18 1.33
C VAL A 235 -4.22 -16.13 1.80
N PHE A 236 -4.69 -14.98 2.24
CA PHE A 236 -6.05 -14.75 2.71
C PHE A 236 -6.74 -13.74 1.80
N GLU A 237 -7.85 -14.13 1.17
CA GLU A 237 -8.55 -13.29 0.22
C GLU A 237 -10.07 -13.45 0.37
N ARG A 238 -10.80 -12.34 0.18
CA ARG A 238 -12.27 -12.30 0.24
C ARG A 238 -12.92 -13.09 -0.89
N GLN A 239 -12.27 -13.07 -2.05
CA GLN A 239 -12.62 -13.86 -3.22
C GLN A 239 -11.45 -14.80 -3.51
N PRO A 240 -11.29 -15.88 -2.71
CA PRO A 240 -10.10 -16.72 -2.77
C PRO A 240 -9.98 -17.42 -4.12
N GLN A 241 -8.74 -17.52 -4.60
CA GLN A 241 -8.39 -18.36 -5.75
C GLN A 241 -7.96 -19.75 -5.27
N ALA A 242 -7.68 -20.66 -6.21
CA ALA A 242 -7.16 -21.98 -5.88
C ALA A 242 -5.87 -21.87 -5.05
N GLY A 243 -5.88 -22.44 -3.85
CA GLY A 243 -4.77 -22.38 -2.90
C GLY A 243 -4.84 -21.24 -1.88
N ASP A 244 -5.72 -20.25 -2.07
CA ASP A 244 -5.95 -19.19 -1.09
C ASP A 244 -6.92 -19.66 0.01
N TYR A 245 -6.76 -19.11 1.21
CA TYR A 245 -7.75 -19.21 2.29
C TYR A 245 -8.81 -18.11 2.15
N PRO A 246 -10.06 -18.38 2.59
CA PRO A 246 -11.04 -17.30 2.79
C PRO A 246 -10.54 -16.33 3.86
N ASP A 247 -10.94 -15.06 3.78
CA ASP A 247 -10.49 -14.02 4.72
C ASP A 247 -10.84 -14.31 6.19
N SER A 248 -11.92 -15.06 6.45
CA SER A 248 -12.29 -15.53 7.80
C SER A 248 -11.25 -16.44 8.46
N ALA A 249 -10.40 -17.13 7.70
CA ALA A 249 -9.32 -17.96 8.24
C ALA A 249 -8.22 -17.12 8.93
N ALA A 250 -8.17 -15.81 8.68
CA ALA A 250 -7.19 -14.90 9.29
C ALA A 250 -7.20 -14.97 10.83
N GLU A 251 -8.38 -15.07 11.44
CA GLU A 251 -8.56 -15.17 12.90
C GLU A 251 -7.81 -16.38 13.50
N PHE A 252 -7.70 -17.47 12.75
CA PHE A 252 -7.09 -18.72 13.22
C PHE A 252 -5.60 -18.81 12.90
N LEU A 253 -5.19 -18.27 11.75
CA LEU A 253 -3.85 -18.50 11.20
C LEU A 253 -2.90 -17.32 11.42
N LEU A 254 -3.37 -16.06 11.39
CA LEU A 254 -2.49 -14.88 11.57
C LEU A 254 -1.73 -14.86 12.91
N PRO A 255 -2.30 -15.29 14.05
CA PRO A 255 -1.58 -15.30 15.33
C PRO A 255 -0.31 -16.18 15.33
N GLN A 256 -0.17 -17.05 14.32
CA GLN A 256 0.91 -18.02 14.17
C GLN A 256 1.96 -17.60 13.12
N MET A 257 1.76 -16.46 12.44
CA MET A 257 2.64 -15.98 11.38
C MET A 257 3.84 -15.21 11.95
N ASP A 258 5.01 -15.39 11.32
CA ASP A 258 6.22 -14.64 11.66
C ASP A 258 6.31 -13.31 10.89
N VAL A 259 5.79 -13.29 9.66
CA VAL A 259 5.75 -12.13 8.77
C VAL A 259 4.37 -12.03 8.13
N VAL A 260 3.77 -10.84 8.12
CA VAL A 260 2.46 -10.62 7.51
C VAL A 260 2.50 -9.41 6.58
N PHE A 261 2.23 -9.65 5.31
CA PHE A 261 2.01 -8.59 4.32
C PHE A 261 0.52 -8.28 4.23
N ILE A 262 0.15 -7.01 4.39
CA ILE A 262 -1.24 -6.56 4.38
C ILE A 262 -1.46 -5.57 3.24
N THR A 263 -2.36 -5.89 2.32
CA THR A 263 -2.74 -4.97 1.24
C THR A 263 -3.30 -3.65 1.77
N GLY A 264 -2.97 -2.53 1.12
CA GLY A 264 -3.61 -1.23 1.38
C GLY A 264 -5.12 -1.19 1.12
N ALA A 265 -5.69 -2.23 0.47
CA ALA A 265 -7.14 -2.36 0.32
C ALA A 265 -7.88 -2.65 1.64
N THR A 266 -7.16 -3.00 2.71
CA THR A 266 -7.72 -3.20 4.06
C THR A 266 -8.16 -1.90 4.74
N PHE A 267 -7.63 -0.75 4.30
CA PHE A 267 -8.04 0.56 4.79
C PHE A 267 -9.50 0.89 4.43
N PRO A 268 -9.91 0.92 3.15
CA PRO A 268 -11.27 1.32 2.79
C PRO A 268 -12.31 0.35 3.36
N ASN A 269 -12.01 -0.96 3.42
CA ASN A 269 -12.96 -1.98 3.88
C ASN A 269 -12.93 -2.28 5.40
N LYS A 270 -12.20 -1.46 6.17
CA LYS A 270 -12.15 -1.44 7.65
C LYS A 270 -11.58 -2.69 8.33
N THR A 271 -10.90 -3.58 7.61
CA THR A 271 -10.32 -4.78 8.25
C THR A 271 -8.96 -4.53 8.87
N LEU A 272 -8.26 -3.45 8.52
CA LEU A 272 -6.89 -3.21 8.98
C LEU A 272 -6.71 -3.26 10.50
N PRO A 273 -7.50 -2.55 11.34
CA PRO A 273 -7.28 -2.55 12.79
C PRO A 273 -7.30 -3.96 13.39
N ARG A 274 -8.30 -4.77 13.03
CA ARG A 274 -8.42 -6.15 13.50
C ARG A 274 -7.26 -7.04 13.01
N LEU A 275 -6.85 -6.88 11.75
CA LEU A 275 -5.72 -7.64 11.21
C LEU A 275 -4.40 -7.31 11.94
N LEU A 276 -4.22 -6.05 12.37
CA LEU A 276 -3.06 -5.65 13.18
C LEU A 276 -3.11 -6.28 14.60
N GLU A 277 -4.28 -6.36 15.22
CA GLU A 277 -4.47 -7.06 16.50
C GLU A 277 -4.13 -8.55 16.41
N LEU A 278 -4.49 -9.20 15.29
CA LEU A 278 -4.21 -10.60 15.02
C LEU A 278 -2.73 -10.90 14.74
N CYS A 279 -1.91 -9.87 14.58
CA CYS A 279 -0.48 -9.98 14.31
C CYS A 279 0.39 -9.51 15.52
N PRO A 280 0.20 -10.04 16.74
CA PRO A 280 0.88 -9.51 17.92
C PRO A 280 2.40 -9.76 17.92
N ARG A 281 2.88 -10.73 17.13
CA ARG A 281 4.28 -11.16 17.08
C ARG A 281 4.91 -11.06 15.69
N ALA A 282 4.10 -10.84 14.66
CA ALA A 282 4.58 -10.83 13.29
C ALA A 282 5.28 -9.51 12.96
N MET A 283 6.25 -9.57 12.06
CA MET A 283 6.68 -8.40 11.32
C MET A 283 5.57 -8.03 10.33
N THR A 284 4.91 -6.89 10.53
CA THR A 284 3.75 -6.49 9.71
C THR A 284 4.13 -5.41 8.70
N ILE A 285 3.83 -5.67 7.43
CA ILE A 285 4.18 -4.77 6.32
C ILE A 285 2.92 -4.40 5.57
N LEU A 286 2.59 -3.11 5.52
CA LEU A 286 1.50 -2.64 4.66
C LEU A 286 2.03 -2.46 3.24
N VAL A 287 1.36 -3.03 2.24
CA VAL A 287 1.83 -3.00 0.85
C VAL A 287 0.73 -2.52 -0.09
N GLY A 288 1.05 -1.54 -0.93
CA GLY A 288 0.23 -1.16 -2.07
C GLY A 288 0.07 0.35 -2.25
N ALA A 289 -0.50 0.73 -3.39
CA ALA A 289 -0.64 2.14 -3.76
C ALA A 289 -1.62 2.94 -2.86
N SER A 290 -2.52 2.24 -2.15
CA SER A 290 -3.46 2.84 -1.19
C SER A 290 -2.89 2.92 0.24
N VAL A 291 -1.61 2.64 0.45
CA VAL A 291 -0.95 2.75 1.76
C VAL A 291 -0.47 4.19 1.94
N PRO A 292 -0.97 4.93 2.95
CA PRO A 292 -0.40 6.21 3.32
C PRO A 292 0.96 5.98 4.01
N LEU A 293 1.99 6.69 3.56
CA LEU A 293 3.36 6.61 4.10
C LEU A 293 3.50 7.41 5.40
N SER A 294 2.56 7.23 6.33
CA SER A 294 2.51 7.94 7.60
C SER A 294 3.25 7.18 8.71
N PRO A 295 4.23 7.79 9.41
CA PRO A 295 4.89 7.19 10.56
C PRO A 295 3.95 6.85 11.71
N LEU A 296 2.80 7.52 11.80
CA LEU A 296 1.77 7.23 12.81
C LEU A 296 1.37 5.75 12.79
N LEU A 297 1.45 5.08 11.63
CA LEU A 297 1.12 3.67 11.52
C LEU A 297 2.07 2.76 12.30
N PHE A 298 3.30 3.19 12.57
CA PHE A 298 4.24 2.42 13.41
C PHE A 298 3.76 2.32 14.86
N ASP A 299 3.06 3.34 15.36
CA ASP A 299 2.43 3.32 16.69
C ASP A 299 1.26 2.32 16.78
N HIS A 300 0.74 1.88 15.63
CA HIS A 300 -0.33 0.88 15.51
C HIS A 300 0.20 -0.54 15.25
N GLY A 301 1.49 -0.77 15.44
CA GLY A 301 2.11 -2.10 15.32
C GLY A 301 2.46 -2.52 13.89
N VAL A 302 2.52 -1.57 12.95
CA VAL A 302 3.14 -1.78 11.64
C VAL A 302 4.67 -1.72 11.79
N THR A 303 5.40 -2.56 11.07
CA THR A 303 6.87 -2.53 11.05
C THR A 303 7.41 -1.75 9.85
N ALA A 304 6.76 -1.90 8.68
CA ALA A 304 7.18 -1.23 7.46
C ALA A 304 5.98 -0.86 6.56
N LEU A 305 6.16 0.22 5.80
CA LEU A 305 5.18 0.75 4.84
C LEU A 305 5.78 0.69 3.44
N SER A 306 5.19 -0.12 2.58
CA SER A 306 5.52 -0.17 1.17
C SER A 306 4.44 0.48 0.32
N GLY A 307 4.60 1.79 0.12
CA GLY A 307 3.67 2.64 -0.61
C GLY A 307 4.17 3.03 -2.00
N LEU A 308 3.47 4.00 -2.59
CA LEU A 308 3.74 4.52 -3.92
C LEU A 308 3.69 6.06 -3.88
N ILE A 309 4.74 6.69 -4.41
CA ILE A 309 4.82 8.14 -4.57
C ILE A 309 4.48 8.44 -6.03
N LEU A 310 3.41 9.18 -6.25
CA LEU A 310 2.92 9.52 -7.58
C LEU A 310 3.12 11.04 -7.81
N PRO A 311 3.99 11.45 -8.74
CA PRO A 311 4.13 12.86 -9.10
C PRO A 311 2.90 13.35 -9.87
N ARG A 312 2.62 14.65 -9.81
CA ARG A 312 1.60 15.27 -10.65
C ARG A 312 1.95 15.07 -12.12
N THR A 313 0.92 14.83 -12.93
CA THR A 313 0.98 14.92 -14.38
C THR A 313 -0.34 15.51 -14.90
N THR A 314 -0.58 15.47 -16.21
CA THR A 314 -1.80 15.96 -16.84
C THR A 314 -3.04 15.21 -16.36
N GLU A 315 -4.17 15.90 -16.34
CA GLU A 315 -5.45 15.30 -15.96
C GLU A 315 -5.81 14.15 -16.92
N GLN A 316 -5.51 14.28 -18.21
CA GLN A 316 -5.76 13.25 -19.21
C GLN A 316 -4.94 11.98 -18.96
N GLU A 317 -3.68 12.12 -18.53
CA GLU A 317 -2.86 10.97 -18.15
C GLU A 317 -3.40 10.28 -16.90
N TRP A 318 -3.76 11.06 -15.87
CA TRP A 318 -4.37 10.47 -14.68
C TRP A 318 -5.71 9.81 -14.98
N ALA A 319 -6.55 10.43 -15.82
CA ALA A 319 -7.79 9.83 -16.28
C ALA A 319 -7.54 8.50 -17.01
N ARG A 320 -6.52 8.40 -17.86
CA ARG A 320 -6.11 7.13 -18.50
C ARG A 320 -5.66 6.10 -17.47
N VAL A 321 -4.80 6.47 -16.53
CA VAL A 321 -4.28 5.55 -15.50
C VAL A 321 -5.42 5.02 -14.61
N ILE A 322 -6.35 5.90 -14.22
CA ILE A 322 -7.47 5.58 -13.32
C ILE A 322 -8.57 4.79 -14.04
N SER A 323 -8.88 5.13 -15.29
CA SER A 323 -9.90 4.43 -16.09
C SER A 323 -9.47 3.02 -16.48
N GLN A 324 -8.17 2.78 -16.70
CA GLN A 324 -7.65 1.46 -16.99
C GLN A 324 -7.74 0.51 -15.78
N GLY A 325 -7.88 1.01 -14.54
CA GLY A 325 -8.02 0.20 -13.32
C GLY A 325 -6.83 -0.72 -12.99
N CYS A 326 -5.80 -0.78 -13.85
CA CYS A 326 -4.72 -1.74 -13.81
C CYS A 326 -3.64 -1.37 -12.79
N ARG A 327 -3.32 -2.29 -11.87
CA ARG A 327 -2.20 -2.14 -10.89
C ARG A 327 -0.88 -1.80 -11.58
N HIS A 328 -0.63 -2.34 -12.78
CA HIS A 328 0.58 -2.10 -13.57
C HIS A 328 0.75 -0.66 -14.06
N ALA A 329 -0.36 0.03 -14.36
CA ALA A 329 -0.30 1.42 -14.81
C ALA A 329 0.20 2.34 -13.68
N LEU A 330 -0.28 2.12 -12.45
CA LEU A 330 0.14 2.88 -11.28
C LEU A 330 1.61 2.67 -10.94
N SER A 331 2.09 1.42 -10.95
CA SER A 331 3.49 1.13 -10.65
C SER A 331 4.47 1.76 -11.63
N ARG A 332 4.03 2.06 -12.86
CA ARG A 332 4.82 2.79 -13.86
C ARG A 332 4.68 4.31 -13.75
N ALA A 333 3.55 4.79 -13.24
CA ALA A 333 3.26 6.20 -13.08
C ALA A 333 3.92 6.83 -11.84
N GLY A 334 4.59 6.04 -10.99
CA GLY A 334 5.23 6.57 -9.80
C GLY A 334 6.36 5.67 -9.28
N ARG A 335 6.92 6.08 -8.15
CA ARG A 335 8.06 5.44 -7.51
C ARG A 335 7.61 4.63 -6.30
N LYS A 336 7.93 3.34 -6.29
CA LYS A 336 7.71 2.47 -5.13
C LYS A 336 8.74 2.78 -4.06
N VAL A 337 8.29 2.86 -2.82
CA VAL A 337 9.16 3.17 -1.68
C VAL A 337 8.84 2.27 -0.50
N MET A 338 9.84 2.03 0.34
CA MET A 338 9.69 1.37 1.63
C MET A 338 10.14 2.32 2.74
N LEU A 339 9.27 2.58 3.70
CA LEU A 339 9.60 3.28 4.94
C LEU A 339 9.56 2.28 6.09
N ARG A 340 10.63 2.21 6.89
CA ARG A 340 10.71 1.30 8.03
C ARG A 340 10.67 2.09 9.34
N GLY A 341 10.08 1.50 10.38
CA GLY A 341 9.99 2.13 11.69
C GLY A 341 11.37 2.37 12.35
N ASP A 342 12.31 1.42 12.21
CA ASP A 342 13.69 1.55 12.73
C ASP A 342 14.44 2.74 12.13
N ALA A 343 14.22 3.04 10.86
CA ALA A 343 14.91 4.15 10.19
C ALA A 343 14.50 5.54 10.72
N LEU A 344 13.41 5.62 11.49
CA LEU A 344 12.87 6.88 12.05
C LEU A 344 13.15 7.05 13.55
N ALA A 345 13.66 6.02 14.23
CA ALA A 345 14.05 6.05 15.63
C ALA A 345 15.46 6.65 15.83
#